data_AF-A0A518H0Q8-F1
#
_entry.id   AF-A0A518H0Q8-F1
#
_cell.length_a   1.000
_cell.length_b   1.000
_cell.length_c   1.000
_cell.angle_alpha   90.00
_cell.angle_beta   90.00
_cell.angle_gamma   90.00
#
_symmetry.space_group_name_H-M   'P 1'
#
loop_
_entity.id
_entity.type
_entity.pdbx_description
1 polymer ?
#
loop_
_entity_poly.entity_id
_entity_poly.type
_entity_poly.pdbx_seq_one_letter_code
_entity_poly.pdbx_strand_id
1 'polypeptide(L)'
;MTRDAAADELWAASYPELSGGRPGLLGAVTSRAEAHAMRLAMLYALIDGCPMIHADHLQSALALWRYAERSAAHIFGDALGDPDADALLEALRASMPEGLTRTEIREGVFQKNKSSQRIAGTLRVLTAANLAFCRMEPTAGRSAERWFAGREPTP
;
A
#
# COMPACT_ATOMS: atom_id res chain seq x y z
N MET A 1 8.70 -1.72 32.52
CA MET A 1 10.03 -2.03 31.97
C MET A 1 10.50 -0.83 31.17
N THR A 2 11.74 -0.39 31.36
CA THR A 2 12.33 0.79 30.68
C THR A 2 13.40 0.34 29.69
N ARG A 3 13.84 1.24 28.82
CA ARG A 3 15.01 1.06 27.94
C ARG A 3 16.26 1.62 28.63
N ASP A 4 17.42 1.10 28.28
CA ASP A 4 18.70 1.75 28.60
C ASP A 4 19.01 2.88 27.61
N ALA A 5 20.09 3.63 27.86
CA ALA A 5 20.47 4.77 27.02
C ALA A 5 20.71 4.37 25.55
N ALA A 6 21.35 3.22 25.33
CA ALA A 6 21.65 2.72 23.98
C ALA A 6 20.37 2.32 23.23
N ALA A 7 19.41 1.66 23.90
CA ALA A 7 18.12 1.33 23.33
C ALA A 7 17.24 2.57 23.11
N ASP A 8 17.32 3.60 23.94
CA ASP A 8 16.62 4.86 23.72
C ASP A 8 17.15 5.59 22.48
N GLU A 9 18.47 5.64 22.29
CA GLU A 9 19.10 6.21 21.09
C GLU A 9 18.68 5.45 19.82
N LEU A 10 18.76 4.11 19.86
CA LEU A 10 18.32 3.26 18.75
C LEU A 10 16.82 3.41 18.46
N TRP A 11 16.00 3.54 19.51
CA TRP A 11 14.56 3.77 19.35
C TRP A 11 14.28 5.10 18.67
N ALA A 12 14.94 6.18 19.12
CA ALA A 12 14.79 7.50 18.52
C ALA A 12 15.18 7.49 17.03
N ALA A 13 16.25 6.78 16.67
CA ALA A 13 16.68 6.63 15.28
C ALA A 13 15.69 5.83 14.42
N SER A 14 15.01 4.83 15.00
CA SER A 14 14.10 3.92 14.27
C SER A 14 12.66 4.45 14.20
N TYR A 15 12.26 5.31 15.13
CA TYR A 15 10.88 5.79 15.27
C TYR A 15 10.30 6.47 14.01
N PRO A 16 11.04 7.33 13.28
CA PRO A 16 10.51 7.97 12.07
C PRO A 16 10.08 6.98 10.98
N GLU A 17 10.84 5.88 10.80
CA GLU A 17 10.51 4.85 9.82
C GLU A 17 9.23 4.09 10.22
N LEU A 18 9.11 3.74 11.50
CA LEU A 18 7.95 3.01 12.01
C LEU A 18 6.68 3.87 12.01
N SER A 19 6.81 5.17 12.29
CA SER A 19 5.69 6.11 12.42
C SER A 19 5.27 6.80 11.12
N GLY A 20 6.07 6.66 10.06
CA GLY A 20 5.84 7.34 8.78
C GLY A 20 4.51 6.98 8.11
N GLY A 21 3.87 5.87 8.50
CA GLY A 21 2.64 5.38 7.89
C GLY A 21 2.84 4.97 6.42
N ARG A 22 1.89 4.21 5.87
CA ARG A 22 1.86 3.89 4.44
C ARG A 22 0.42 4.04 3.91
N PRO A 23 0.22 4.34 2.63
CA PRO A 23 -1.12 4.32 2.03
C PRO A 23 -1.59 2.88 1.78
N GLY A 24 -2.87 2.73 1.43
CA GLY A 24 -3.46 1.45 1.03
C GLY A 24 -3.62 0.43 2.17
N LEU A 25 -3.93 -0.81 1.78
CA LEU A 25 -4.17 -1.87 2.76
C LEU A 25 -2.91 -2.23 3.54
N LEU A 26 -1.74 -2.17 2.89
CA LEU A 26 -0.45 -2.37 3.55
C LEU A 26 -0.29 -1.45 4.76
N GLY A 27 -0.52 -0.15 4.59
CA GLY A 27 -0.40 0.78 5.69
C GLY A 27 -1.47 0.61 6.77
N ALA A 28 -2.68 0.20 6.40
CA ALA A 28 -3.70 -0.13 7.39
C ALA A 28 -3.28 -1.31 8.27
N VAL A 29 -2.76 -2.39 7.67
CA VAL A 29 -2.34 -3.59 8.43
C VAL A 29 -1.02 -3.39 9.19
N THR A 30 -0.17 -2.44 8.80
CA THR A 30 1.09 -2.11 9.49
C THR A 30 1.01 -0.87 10.40
N SER A 31 -0.17 -0.25 10.52
CA SER A 31 -0.41 1.04 11.23
C SER A 31 -0.02 1.11 12.71
N ARG A 32 0.36 -0.01 13.33
CA ARG A 32 0.74 -0.11 14.75
C ARG A 32 2.19 -0.53 14.94
N ALA A 33 3.04 -0.23 13.96
CA ALA A 33 4.43 -0.65 13.89
C ALA A 33 5.22 -0.39 15.18
N GLU A 34 5.17 0.84 15.69
CA GLU A 34 5.89 1.26 16.90
C GLU A 34 5.45 0.43 18.11
N ALA A 35 4.13 0.29 18.27
CA ALA A 35 3.56 -0.42 19.41
C ALA A 35 3.85 -1.92 19.34
N HIS A 36 3.95 -2.52 18.16
CA HIS A 36 4.34 -3.92 17.99
C HIS A 36 5.84 -4.12 18.24
N ALA A 37 6.70 -3.27 17.65
CA ALA A 37 8.15 -3.32 17.85
C ALA A 37 8.52 -3.20 19.35
N MET A 38 7.88 -2.29 20.09
CA MET A 38 8.16 -2.12 21.51
C MET A 38 7.72 -3.31 22.37
N ARG A 39 6.58 -3.92 22.06
CA ARG A 39 6.13 -5.14 22.74
C ARG A 39 7.07 -6.31 22.48
N LEU A 40 7.56 -6.45 21.24
CA LEU A 40 8.55 -7.48 20.91
C LEU A 40 9.87 -7.25 21.66
N ALA A 41 10.34 -6.00 21.77
CA ALA A 41 11.56 -5.68 22.51
C ALA A 41 11.44 -6.03 24.00
N MET A 42 10.28 -5.74 24.61
CA MET A 42 9.97 -6.13 25.98
C MET A 42 9.93 -7.65 26.14
N LEU A 43 9.34 -8.39 25.19
CA LEU A 43 9.32 -9.85 25.23
C LEU A 43 10.72 -10.45 25.14
N TYR A 44 11.59 -9.93 24.27
CA TYR A 44 12.98 -10.38 24.18
C TYR A 44 13.74 -10.12 25.49
N ALA A 45 13.57 -8.96 26.11
CA ALA A 45 14.16 -8.68 27.41
C ALA A 45 13.68 -9.64 28.51
N LEU A 46 12.39 -9.95 28.54
CA LEU A 46 11.81 -10.90 29.50
C LEU A 46 12.33 -12.33 29.30
N ILE A 47 12.47 -12.77 28.04
CA ILE A 47 13.03 -14.09 27.70
C ILE A 47 14.48 -14.19 28.16
N ASP A 48 15.24 -13.10 28.06
CA ASP A 48 16.63 -13.01 28.52
C ASP A 48 16.75 -12.79 30.04
N GLY A 49 15.62 -12.72 30.77
CA GLY A 49 15.61 -12.46 32.21
C GLY A 49 16.04 -11.05 32.59
N CYS A 50 16.12 -10.14 31.62
CA CYS A 50 16.56 -8.76 31.82
C CYS A 50 15.39 -7.87 32.27
N PRO A 51 15.54 -7.10 33.37
CA PRO A 51 14.50 -6.16 33.83
C PRO A 51 14.44 -4.87 33.00
N MET A 52 15.35 -4.71 32.03
CA MET A 52 15.50 -3.54 31.17
C MET A 52 15.68 -3.97 29.71
N ILE A 53 15.18 -3.17 28.77
CA ILE A 53 15.36 -3.38 27.34
C ILE A 53 16.71 -2.76 26.93
N HIS A 54 17.69 -3.61 26.63
CA HIS A 54 18.95 -3.22 26.02
C HIS A 54 18.83 -3.11 24.50
N ALA A 55 19.84 -2.52 23.86
CA ALA A 55 19.90 -2.35 22.41
C ALA A 55 19.71 -3.66 21.65
N ASP A 56 20.30 -4.78 22.10
CA ASP A 56 20.20 -6.08 21.42
C ASP A 56 18.75 -6.62 21.38
N HIS A 57 17.98 -6.42 22.45
CA HIS A 57 16.56 -6.79 22.49
C HIS A 57 15.74 -5.96 21.49
N LEU A 58 16.05 -4.66 21.40
CA LEU A 58 15.38 -3.76 20.46
C LEU A 58 15.78 -4.08 19.01
N GLN A 59 17.06 -4.34 18.73
CA GLN A 59 17.51 -4.75 17.40
C GLN A 59 16.82 -6.04 16.93
N SER A 60 16.71 -7.02 17.82
CA SER A 60 15.99 -8.28 17.56
C SER A 60 14.51 -8.04 17.26
N ALA A 61 13.86 -7.19 18.05
CA ALA A 61 12.46 -6.78 17.83
C ALA A 61 12.24 -6.10 16.48
N LEU A 62 13.11 -5.15 16.13
CA LEU A 62 13.05 -4.44 14.86
C LEU A 62 13.32 -5.39 13.68
N ALA A 63 14.23 -6.35 13.82
CA ALA A 63 14.50 -7.34 12.79
C ALA A 63 13.27 -8.23 12.52
N LEU A 64 12.62 -8.72 13.58
CA LEU A 64 11.39 -9.50 13.44
C LEU A 64 10.24 -8.67 12.86
N TRP A 65 10.08 -7.41 13.32
CA TRP A 65 9.08 -6.51 12.77
C TRP A 65 9.29 -6.26 11.27
N ARG A 66 10.53 -5.97 10.83
CA ARG A 66 10.85 -5.77 9.41
C ARG A 66 10.51 -7.00 8.57
N TYR A 67 10.72 -8.21 9.10
CA TYR A 67 10.29 -9.42 8.42
C TYR A 67 8.76 -9.48 8.27
N ALA A 68 8.01 -9.24 9.35
CA ALA A 68 6.55 -9.22 9.31
C ALA A 68 6.00 -8.14 8.36
N GLU A 69 6.62 -6.96 8.34
CA GLU A 69 6.26 -5.88 7.42
C GLU A 69 6.52 -6.28 5.96
N ARG A 70 7.66 -6.91 5.66
CA ARG A 70 7.95 -7.43 4.31
C ARG A 70 6.95 -8.51 3.89
N SER A 71 6.53 -9.38 4.81
CA SER A 71 5.48 -10.37 4.55
C SER A 71 4.15 -9.69 4.25
N ALA A 72 3.77 -8.66 5.01
CA ALA A 72 2.56 -7.88 4.75
C ALA A 72 2.64 -7.17 3.39
N ALA A 73 3.81 -6.61 3.02
CA ALA A 73 4.02 -6.00 1.71
C ALA A 73 3.93 -7.02 0.57
N HIS A 74 4.39 -8.25 0.77
CA HIS A 74 4.25 -9.30 -0.22
C HIS A 74 2.79 -9.69 -0.47
N ILE A 75 1.94 -9.68 0.56
CA ILE A 75 0.53 -10.07 0.45
C ILE A 75 -0.37 -8.90 0.03
N PHE A 76 -0.10 -7.69 0.53
CA PHE A 76 -0.99 -6.53 0.44
C PHE A 76 -0.37 -5.30 -0.23
N GLY A 77 0.88 -5.38 -0.72
CA GLY A 77 1.64 -4.23 -1.20
C GLY A 77 1.01 -3.46 -2.37
N ASP A 78 0.32 -4.17 -3.25
CA ASP A 78 -0.42 -3.60 -4.38
C ASP A 78 -1.91 -3.36 -4.09
N ALA A 79 -2.40 -3.77 -2.91
CA ALA A 79 -3.82 -3.70 -2.58
C ALA A 79 -4.20 -2.29 -2.08
N LEU A 80 -5.10 -1.64 -2.82
CA LEU A 80 -5.73 -0.38 -2.44
C LEU A 80 -6.79 -0.59 -1.35
N GLY A 81 -7.24 -1.83 -1.15
CA GLY A 81 -8.27 -2.18 -0.15
C GLY A 81 -9.70 -1.95 -0.65
N ASP A 82 -9.85 -1.57 -1.92
CA ASP A 82 -11.13 -1.55 -2.64
C ASP A 82 -11.06 -2.59 -3.76
N PRO A 83 -11.80 -3.72 -3.66
CA PRO A 83 -11.74 -4.80 -4.65
C PRO A 83 -12.05 -4.35 -6.09
N ASP A 84 -12.88 -3.31 -6.26
CA ASP A 84 -13.18 -2.78 -7.59
C ASP A 84 -11.99 -1.95 -8.13
N ALA A 85 -11.28 -1.23 -7.26
CA ALA A 85 -10.09 -0.47 -7.64
C ALA A 85 -8.91 -1.39 -7.95
N ASP A 86 -8.72 -2.44 -7.15
CA ASP A 86 -7.70 -3.45 -7.35
C ASP A 86 -7.92 -4.20 -8.67
N ALA A 87 -9.15 -4.68 -8.91
CA ALA A 87 -9.50 -5.37 -10.16
C ALA A 87 -9.33 -4.47 -11.40
N LEU A 88 -9.71 -3.19 -11.29
CA LEU A 88 -9.56 -2.25 -12.40
C LEU A 88 -8.09 -1.92 -12.68
N LEU A 89 -7.28 -1.70 -11.65
CA LEU A 89 -5.86 -1.43 -11.81
C LEU A 89 -5.14 -2.63 -12.45
N GLU A 90 -5.43 -3.85 -12.00
CA GLU A 90 -4.89 -5.07 -12.60
C GLU A 90 -5.31 -5.22 -14.07
N ALA A 91 -6.58 -4.98 -14.39
CA ALA A 91 -7.05 -5.02 -15.78
C ALA A 91 -6.35 -3.98 -16.66
N LEU A 92 -6.12 -2.77 -16.15
CA LEU A 92 -5.38 -1.72 -16.86
C LEU A 92 -3.92 -2.09 -17.06
N ARG A 93 -3.26 -2.71 -16.06
CA ARG A 93 -1.88 -3.21 -16.17
C ARG A 93 -1.76 -4.30 -17.22
N ALA A 94 -2.69 -5.25 -17.22
CA ALA A 94 -2.73 -6.36 -18.18
C ALA A 94 -3.03 -5.91 -19.62
N SER A 95 -3.66 -4.74 -19.78
CA SER A 95 -4.03 -4.17 -21.07
C SER A 95 -3.03 -3.13 -21.58
N MET A 96 -1.83 -3.03 -20.99
CA MET A 96 -0.76 -2.18 -21.50
C MET A 96 -0.10 -2.83 -22.73
N PRO A 97 0.25 -2.07 -23.77
CA PRO A 97 0.19 -0.60 -23.89
C PRO A 97 -1.13 -0.03 -24.45
N GLU A 98 -2.10 -0.86 -24.84
CA GLU A 98 -3.31 -0.42 -25.56
C GLU A 98 -4.33 0.31 -24.69
N GLY A 99 -4.37 0.06 -23.38
CA GLY A 99 -5.34 0.61 -22.45
C GLY A 99 -6.77 0.12 -22.68
N LEU A 100 -7.71 0.61 -21.87
CA LEU A 100 -9.13 0.24 -21.92
C LEU A 100 -10.03 1.46 -21.98
N THR A 101 -11.05 1.43 -22.84
CA THR A 101 -12.14 2.40 -22.84
C THR A 101 -13.10 2.16 -21.67
N ARG A 102 -13.91 3.15 -21.31
CA ARG A 102 -14.95 2.97 -20.27
C ARG A 102 -15.93 1.84 -20.59
N THR A 103 -16.20 1.58 -21.86
CA THR A 103 -17.05 0.48 -22.30
C THR A 103 -16.37 -0.85 -22.04
N GLU A 104 -15.12 -1.01 -22.45
CA GLU A 104 -14.34 -2.24 -22.19
C GLU A 104 -14.13 -2.48 -20.68
N ILE A 105 -13.96 -1.42 -19.88
CA ILE A 105 -13.93 -1.53 -18.42
C ILE A 105 -15.26 -2.07 -17.89
N ARG A 106 -16.38 -1.48 -18.32
CA ARG A 106 -17.70 -1.88 -17.85
C ARG A 106 -18.03 -3.32 -18.24
N GLU A 107 -17.70 -3.73 -19.46
CA GLU A 107 -18.07 -5.03 -20.00
C GLU A 107 -17.05 -6.13 -19.68
N GLY A 108 -15.76 -5.86 -19.90
CA GLY A 108 -14.68 -6.84 -19.70
C GLY A 108 -14.26 -7.00 -18.25
N VAL A 109 -14.08 -5.90 -17.51
CA VAL A 109 -13.58 -5.96 -16.12
C VAL A 109 -14.72 -6.24 -15.14
N PHE A 110 -15.82 -5.50 -15.27
CA PHE A 110 -16.93 -5.58 -14.32
C PHE A 110 -18.12 -6.40 -14.80
N GLN A 111 -18.08 -6.99 -16.01
CA GLN A 111 -19.16 -7.82 -16.56
C GLN A 111 -20.55 -7.17 -16.48
N LYS A 112 -20.62 -5.83 -16.63
CA LYS A 112 -21.82 -4.99 -16.51
C LYS A 112 -22.47 -4.96 -15.12
N ASN A 113 -21.80 -5.49 -14.10
CA ASN A 113 -22.31 -5.58 -12.72
C ASN A 113 -22.08 -4.31 -11.88
N LYS A 114 -21.33 -3.33 -12.38
CA LYS A 114 -21.05 -2.07 -11.68
C LYS A 114 -21.67 -0.88 -12.41
N SER A 115 -22.24 0.04 -11.62
CA SER A 115 -22.83 1.26 -12.16
C SER A 115 -21.76 2.19 -12.73
N SER A 116 -22.14 3.03 -13.69
CA SER A 116 -21.24 4.04 -14.28
C SER A 116 -20.66 4.99 -13.22
N GLN A 117 -21.44 5.31 -12.17
CA GLN A 117 -21.00 6.15 -11.06
C GLN A 117 -19.93 5.46 -10.20
N ARG A 118 -20.06 4.15 -9.94
CA ARG A 118 -19.05 3.37 -9.22
C ARG A 118 -17.74 3.32 -10.01
N ILE A 119 -17.81 2.99 -11.30
CA ILE A 119 -16.64 2.97 -12.19
C ILE A 119 -15.97 4.35 -12.21
N ALA A 120 -16.74 5.44 -12.33
CA ALA A 120 -16.21 6.80 -12.28
C ALA A 120 -15.55 7.16 -10.93
N GLY A 121 -16.09 6.66 -9.82
CA GLY A 121 -15.49 6.81 -8.49
C GLY A 121 -14.15 6.10 -8.41
N THR A 122 -14.11 4.83 -8.82
CA THR A 122 -12.90 4.00 -8.84
C THR A 122 -11.80 4.62 -9.69
N LEU A 123 -12.12 5.05 -10.92
CA LEU A 123 -11.16 5.72 -11.80
C LEU A 123 -10.59 7.01 -11.18
N ARG A 124 -11.42 7.82 -10.50
CA ARG A 124 -10.95 9.01 -9.78
C ARG A 124 -9.98 8.66 -8.65
N VAL A 125 -10.24 7.59 -7.90
CA VAL A 125 -9.33 7.12 -6.84
C VAL A 125 -7.99 6.72 -7.43
N LEU A 126 -7.99 5.93 -8.52
CA LEU A 126 -6.77 5.50 -9.20
C LEU A 126 -5.98 6.68 -9.77
N THR A 127 -6.65 7.69 -10.33
CA THR A 127 -5.99 8.91 -10.83
C THR A 127 -5.42 9.76 -9.71
N ALA A 128 -6.15 9.96 -8.60
CA ALA A 128 -5.64 10.70 -7.45
C ALA A 128 -4.41 10.04 -6.83
N ALA A 129 -4.31 8.71 -6.92
CA ALA A 129 -3.16 7.93 -6.49
C ALA A 129 -2.01 7.88 -7.52
N ASN A 130 -2.13 8.52 -8.68
CA ASN A 130 -1.19 8.41 -9.82
C ASN A 130 -1.00 6.96 -10.33
N LEU A 131 -2.02 6.11 -10.16
CA LEU A 131 -2.00 4.71 -10.58
C LEU A 131 -2.70 4.48 -11.92
N ALA A 132 -3.50 5.44 -12.39
CA ALA A 132 -4.09 5.41 -13.72
C ALA A 132 -4.26 6.82 -14.30
N PHE A 133 -4.15 6.94 -15.62
CA PHE A 133 -4.42 8.16 -16.37
C PHE A 133 -5.31 7.88 -17.58
N CYS A 134 -5.93 8.92 -18.13
CA CYS A 134 -6.76 8.80 -19.33
C CYS A 134 -6.22 9.66 -20.48
N ARG A 135 -6.40 9.19 -21.72
CA ARG A 135 -6.23 10.00 -22.93
C ARG A 135 -7.54 10.02 -23.70
N MET A 136 -7.81 11.16 -24.33
CA MET A 136 -8.94 11.29 -25.24
C MET A 136 -8.55 10.70 -26.59
N GLU A 137 -9.29 9.69 -27.03
CA GLU A 137 -9.14 9.09 -28.35
C GLU A 137 -10.23 9.65 -29.29
N PRO A 138 -9.85 10.22 -30.45
CA PRO A 138 -10.81 10.59 -31.49
C PRO A 138 -11.49 9.32 -32.01
N THR A 139 -12.82 9.30 -31.98
CA THR A 139 -13.60 8.25 -32.64
C THR A 139 -14.39 8.88 -33.80
N ALA A 140 -15.04 8.07 -34.63
CA ALA A 140 -15.95 8.57 -35.68
C ALA A 140 -17.15 9.37 -35.11
N GLY A 141 -17.35 9.36 -33.78
CA GLY A 141 -18.37 10.15 -33.08
C GLY A 141 -17.78 10.91 -31.88
N ARG A 142 -18.39 10.78 -30.70
CA ARG A 142 -17.89 11.42 -29.47
C ARG A 142 -16.54 10.80 -29.07
N SER A 143 -15.54 11.64 -28.81
CA SER A 143 -14.24 11.20 -28.31
C SER A 143 -14.39 10.28 -27.09
N ALA A 144 -13.69 9.15 -27.11
CA ALA A 144 -13.72 8.17 -26.04
C ALA A 144 -12.56 8.41 -25.06
N GLU A 145 -12.82 8.23 -23.77
CA GLU A 145 -11.78 8.18 -22.76
C GLU A 145 -11.14 6.79 -22.78
N ARG A 146 -9.84 6.72 -23.08
CA ARG A 146 -9.03 5.50 -22.99
C ARG A 146 -8.11 5.60 -21.77
N TRP A 147 -8.15 4.59 -20.92
CA TRP A 147 -7.49 4.55 -19.63
C TRP A 147 -6.28 3.63 -19.65
N PHE A 148 -5.22 4.03 -18.95
CA PHE A 148 -3.95 3.32 -18.88
C PHE A 148 -3.48 3.22 -17.43
N ALA A 149 -2.70 2.18 -17.12
CA ALA A 149 -2.05 2.07 -15.82
C ALA A 149 -0.81 2.97 -15.74
N GLY A 150 -0.55 3.50 -14.54
CA GLY A 150 0.61 4.32 -14.22
C GLY A 150 0.31 5.82 -14.14
N ARG A 151 1.38 6.61 -14.13
CA ARG A 151 1.33 8.07 -14.12
C ARG A 151 1.24 8.60 -15.53
N GLU A 152 0.49 9.68 -15.73
CA GLU A 152 0.47 10.38 -17.02
C GLU A 152 1.90 10.79 -17.40
N PRO A 153 2.41 10.36 -18.57
CA PRO A 153 3.73 10.77 -19.01
C PRO A 153 3.71 12.27 -19.31
N THR A 154 4.53 13.02 -18.58
CA THR A 154 4.79 14.43 -18.83
C THR A 154 5.35 14.59 -20.26
N PRO A 155 4.89 15.58 -21.04
CA PRO A 155 5.37 15.82 -22.40
C PRO A 155 6.87 16.16 -22.47
#